data_AF-A0A7S2VZY2-F1
#
_entry.id   AF-A0A7S2VZY2-F1
#
_cell.length_a   1.000
_cell.length_b   1.000
_cell.length_c   1.000
_cell.angle_alpha   90.00
_cell.angle_beta   90.00
_cell.angle_gamma   90.00
#
_symmetry.space_group_name_H-M   'P 1'
#
loop_
_entity.id
_entity.type
_entity.pdbx_description
1 polymer ?
#
loop_
_entity_poly.entity_id
_entity_poly.type
_entity_poly.pdbx_seq_one_letter_code
_entity_poly.pdbx_strand_id
1 'polypeptide(L)'
;MHAFYTKENLQSRLGSLSLPTRDGFHGSGRGILRQDNSLVGVPFEAILARTGDLGKVTTDSVSAMVLRLLALMLDDEFQAISKVATDAHNGTFKATEPKGHPRMMNKALSRDDHLLELSPRTMMNIDIVRNALTFDTVEDLTGAVGQLRQTLGDPVRVKNICSSC
;
A
#
# COMPACT_ATOMS: atom_id res chain seq x y z
N MET A 1 9.16 -10.20 33.08
CA MET A 1 8.74 -10.67 31.74
C MET A 1 7.55 -11.60 31.95
N HIS A 2 6.37 -11.27 31.40
CA HIS A 2 5.11 -11.94 31.75
C HIS A 2 5.09 -13.38 31.24
N ALA A 3 4.66 -14.35 32.05
CA ALA A 3 4.63 -15.78 31.73
C ALA A 3 3.86 -16.12 30.43
N PHE A 4 2.98 -15.22 30.00
CA PHE A 4 2.21 -15.30 28.76
C PHE A 4 3.09 -15.31 27.50
N TYR A 5 4.18 -14.53 27.48
CA TYR A 5 5.10 -14.44 26.32
C TYR A 5 5.97 -15.68 26.10
N THR A 6 6.02 -16.59 27.09
CA THR A 6 6.86 -17.78 27.04
C THR A 6 6.15 -18.96 26.37
N LYS A 7 4.82 -19.04 26.44
CA LYS A 7 4.02 -20.13 25.83
C LYS A 7 3.75 -19.94 24.32
N GLU A 8 3.79 -18.71 23.84
CA GLU A 8 3.55 -18.31 22.44
C GLU A 8 4.84 -18.02 21.65
N ASN A 9 6.02 -18.37 22.21
CA ASN A 9 7.28 -18.26 21.49
C ASN A 9 7.46 -19.47 20.56
N LEU A 10 6.83 -19.41 19.37
CA LEU A 10 6.87 -20.47 18.35
C LEU A 10 8.31 -20.84 17.93
N GLN A 11 9.27 -19.93 18.04
CA GLN A 11 10.69 -20.18 17.76
C GLN A 11 11.32 -21.19 18.73
N SER A 12 10.83 -21.25 19.98
CA SER A 12 11.27 -22.24 20.98
C SER A 12 10.61 -23.62 20.81
N ARG A 13 9.46 -23.71 20.14
CA ARG A 13 8.69 -24.96 19.92
C ARG A 13 8.93 -25.61 18.55
N LEU A 14 9.14 -24.81 17.50
CA LEU A 14 9.20 -25.27 16.10
C LEU A 14 10.61 -25.17 15.49
N GLY A 15 11.57 -24.64 16.26
CA GLY A 15 12.91 -24.30 15.77
C GLY A 15 12.92 -23.00 14.96
N SER A 16 14.12 -22.47 14.70
CA SER A 16 14.30 -21.26 13.91
C SER A 16 14.01 -21.55 12.43
N LEU A 17 12.93 -20.96 11.90
CA LEU A 17 12.64 -20.98 10.47
C LEU A 17 13.52 -19.94 9.76
N SER A 18 14.56 -20.38 9.07
CA SER A 18 15.36 -19.55 8.17
C SER A 18 14.78 -19.61 6.76
N LEU A 19 13.81 -18.73 6.47
CA LEU A 19 13.49 -18.40 5.09
C LEU A 19 14.60 -17.46 4.58
N PRO A 20 15.28 -17.74 3.45
CA PRO A 20 16.18 -16.78 2.84
C PRO A 20 15.32 -15.64 2.27
N THR A 21 14.93 -14.71 3.13
CA THR A 21 14.40 -13.42 2.72
C THR A 21 15.58 -12.61 2.21
N ARG A 22 15.55 -12.32 0.91
CA ARG A 22 16.41 -11.30 0.33
C ARG A 22 16.09 -9.99 1.07
N ASP A 23 17.06 -9.51 1.82
CA ASP A 23 17.00 -8.44 2.81
C ASP A 23 15.84 -7.44 2.68
N GLY A 24 15.07 -7.29 3.77
CA GLY A 24 14.64 -5.95 4.16
C GLY A 24 13.15 -5.57 4.11
N PHE A 25 12.18 -6.49 4.04
CA PHE A 25 10.79 -6.06 4.31
C PHE A 25 10.54 -5.91 5.82
N HIS A 26 11.10 -4.85 6.41
CA HIS A 26 10.79 -4.41 7.78
C HIS A 26 9.47 -3.65 7.73
N GLY A 27 8.37 -4.41 7.75
CA GLY A 27 7.06 -3.84 8.02
C GLY A 27 7.04 -3.21 9.42
N SER A 28 6.93 -1.89 9.47
CA SER A 28 6.37 -1.14 10.60
C SER A 28 6.94 -1.47 12.00
N GLY A 29 8.26 -1.38 12.19
CA GLY A 29 8.85 -1.27 13.53
C GLY A 29 8.59 0.12 14.13
N ARG A 30 8.34 0.22 15.45
CA ARG A 30 8.28 1.52 16.14
C ARG A 30 9.62 2.24 15.96
N GLY A 31 9.62 3.37 15.26
CA GLY A 31 10.82 4.16 14.95
C GLY A 31 11.36 4.01 13.52
N ILE A 32 10.80 3.13 12.69
CA ILE A 32 11.12 3.07 11.26
C ILE A 32 10.13 3.94 10.50
N LEU A 33 10.62 5.03 9.90
CA LEU A 33 9.84 5.91 9.05
C LEU A 33 9.37 5.11 7.83
N ARG A 34 8.05 4.93 7.68
CA ARG A 34 7.46 4.31 6.48
C ARG A 34 7.85 5.12 5.24
N GLN A 35 7.96 4.48 4.07
CA GLN A 35 8.34 5.13 2.79
C GLN A 35 7.43 6.31 2.35
N ASP A 36 6.32 6.55 3.03
CA ASP A 36 5.40 7.68 2.85
C ASP A 36 5.62 8.82 3.86
N ASN A 37 6.53 8.67 4.82
CA ASN A 37 6.94 9.74 5.73
C ASN A 37 7.75 10.80 4.96
N SER A 38 7.51 12.09 5.23
CA SER A 38 8.19 13.20 4.57
C SER A 38 9.71 13.18 4.78
N LEU A 39 10.19 12.61 5.88
CA LEU A 39 11.62 12.45 6.20
C LEU A 39 12.32 11.34 5.39
N VAL A 40 11.58 10.52 4.63
CA VAL A 40 12.15 9.48 3.75
C VAL A 40 11.82 9.69 2.27
N GLY A 41 11.24 10.83 1.93
CA GLY A 41 11.08 11.27 0.54
C GLY A 41 12.44 11.56 -0.11
N VAL A 42 12.61 11.22 -1.39
CA VAL A 42 13.78 11.70 -2.14
C VAL A 42 13.65 13.22 -2.30
N PRO A 43 14.64 14.03 -1.87
CA PRO A 43 14.58 15.49 -2.00
C PRO A 43 14.43 15.91 -3.46
N PHE A 44 13.66 16.98 -3.73
CA PHE A 44 13.40 17.46 -5.10
C PHE A 44 14.68 17.63 -5.94
N GLU A 45 15.75 18.15 -5.37
CA GLU A 45 17.04 18.30 -6.05
C GLU A 45 17.66 16.95 -6.46
N ALA A 46 17.54 15.92 -5.62
CA ALA A 46 18.00 14.57 -5.95
C ALA A 46 17.12 13.91 -7.03
N ILE A 47 15.82 14.26 -7.06
CA ILE A 47 14.90 13.85 -8.11
C ILE A 47 15.31 14.47 -9.46
N LEU A 48 15.58 15.77 -9.47
CA LEU A 48 16.02 16.50 -10.65
C LEU A 48 17.33 15.95 -11.20
N ALA A 49 18.31 15.73 -10.33
CA ALA A 49 19.61 15.16 -10.70
C ALA A 49 19.50 13.78 -11.37
N ARG A 50 18.55 12.94 -10.94
CA ARG A 50 18.32 11.61 -11.54
C ARG A 50 17.57 11.65 -12.86
N THR A 51 16.65 12.59 -13.00
CA THR A 51 15.78 12.67 -14.18
C THR A 51 16.44 13.45 -15.31
N GLY A 52 17.29 14.42 -14.99
CA GLY A 52 17.93 15.34 -15.95
C GLY A 52 16.96 16.29 -16.66
N ASP A 53 15.68 16.28 -16.28
CA ASP A 53 14.59 16.98 -16.95
C ASP A 53 13.64 17.61 -15.92
N LEU A 54 13.78 18.93 -15.74
CA LEU A 54 12.97 19.71 -14.80
C LEU A 54 11.49 19.73 -15.19
N GLY A 55 11.18 19.71 -16.48
CA GLY A 55 9.80 19.73 -16.98
C GLY A 55 9.05 18.46 -16.58
N LYS A 56 9.68 17.29 -16.77
CA LYS A 56 9.10 16.00 -16.36
C LYS A 56 8.91 15.90 -14.85
N VAL A 57 9.91 16.30 -14.07
CA VAL A 57 9.82 16.28 -12.59
C VAL A 57 8.71 17.20 -12.09
N THR A 58 8.59 18.40 -12.67
CA THR A 58 7.53 19.35 -12.33
C THR A 58 6.16 18.78 -12.67
N THR A 59 6.02 18.17 -13.86
CA THR A 59 4.77 17.57 -14.33
C THR A 59 4.33 16.43 -13.41
N ASP A 60 5.24 15.51 -13.06
CA ASP A 60 4.99 14.44 -12.09
C ASP A 60 4.58 14.98 -10.71
N SER A 61 5.27 16.01 -10.21
CA SER A 61 4.95 16.59 -8.91
C SER A 61 3.55 17.21 -8.88
N VAL A 62 3.17 17.96 -9.91
CA VAL A 62 1.82 18.54 -10.04
C VAL A 62 0.78 17.44 -10.14
N SER A 63 0.99 16.43 -10.98
CA SER A 63 0.09 15.30 -11.11
C SER A 63 -0.07 14.53 -9.79
N ALA A 64 1.01 14.31 -9.03
CA ALA A 64 0.95 13.70 -7.70
C ALA A 64 0.14 14.52 -6.70
N MET A 65 0.23 15.86 -6.73
CA MET A 65 -0.59 16.73 -5.88
C MET A 65 -2.08 16.64 -6.23
N VAL A 66 -2.43 16.68 -7.53
CA VAL A 66 -3.81 16.54 -8.00
C VAL A 66 -4.39 15.19 -7.57
N LEU A 67 -3.65 14.10 -7.81
CA LEU A 67 -4.04 12.76 -7.39
C LEU A 67 -4.22 12.65 -5.86
N ARG A 68 -3.38 13.33 -5.08
CA ARG A 68 -3.52 13.37 -3.62
C ARG A 68 -4.80 14.10 -3.19
N LEU A 69 -5.13 15.23 -3.80
CA LEU A 69 -6.35 15.97 -3.49
C LEU A 69 -7.60 15.12 -3.76
N LEU A 70 -7.65 14.47 -4.93
CA LEU A 70 -8.73 13.53 -5.26
C LEU A 70 -8.81 12.39 -4.25
N ALA A 71 -7.67 11.82 -3.88
CA ALA A 71 -7.63 10.73 -2.91
C ALA A 71 -8.12 11.16 -1.53
N LEU A 72 -7.78 12.36 -1.06
CA LEU A 72 -8.29 12.90 0.21
C LEU A 72 -9.81 13.11 0.18
N MET A 73 -10.38 13.49 -0.96
CA MET A 73 -11.83 13.63 -1.12
C MET A 73 -12.56 12.28 -1.11
N LEU A 74 -11.92 11.22 -1.60
CA LEU A 74 -12.52 9.89 -1.75
C LEU A 74 -12.24 8.97 -0.56
N ASP A 75 -11.24 9.29 0.28
CA ASP A 75 -10.75 8.37 1.32
C ASP A 75 -11.86 7.99 2.30
N ASP A 76 -12.52 8.97 2.91
CA ASP A 76 -13.53 8.72 3.96
C ASP A 76 -14.63 7.75 3.50
N GLU A 77 -15.17 7.98 2.30
CA GLU A 77 -16.22 7.14 1.72
C GLU A 77 -15.69 5.75 1.36
N PHE A 78 -14.50 5.66 0.74
CA PHE A 78 -13.87 4.38 0.41
C PHE A 78 -13.57 3.54 1.67
N GLN A 79 -13.06 4.16 2.73
CA GLN A 79 -12.80 3.50 4.01
C GLN A 79 -14.11 3.02 4.64
N ALA A 80 -15.17 3.83 4.61
CA ALA A 80 -16.49 3.46 5.13
C ALA A 80 -17.10 2.26 4.39
N ILE A 81 -17.12 2.30 3.05
CA ILE A 81 -17.61 1.20 2.20
C ILE A 81 -16.84 -0.09 2.50
N SER A 82 -15.51 0.01 2.57
CA SER A 82 -14.65 -1.14 2.84
C SER A 82 -14.87 -1.71 4.23
N LYS A 83 -15.06 -0.85 5.23
CA LYS A 83 -15.35 -1.29 6.60
C LYS A 83 -16.69 -2.01 6.68
N VAL A 84 -17.74 -1.48 6.04
CA VAL A 84 -19.07 -2.10 6.02
C VAL A 84 -19.01 -3.50 5.41
N ALA A 85 -18.31 -3.66 4.28
CA ALA A 85 -18.13 -4.97 3.64
C ALA A 85 -17.30 -5.93 4.52
N THR A 86 -16.30 -5.42 5.22
CA THR A 86 -15.47 -6.24 6.11
C THR A 86 -16.25 -6.73 7.33
N ASP A 87 -17.00 -5.84 7.98
CA ASP A 87 -17.78 -6.16 9.18
C ASP A 87 -18.92 -7.15 8.87
N ALA A 88 -19.54 -7.05 7.69
CA ALA A 88 -20.62 -7.95 7.25
C ALA A 88 -20.13 -9.40 7.00
N HIS A 89 -18.84 -9.58 6.79
CA HIS A 89 -18.21 -10.85 6.41
C HIS A 89 -17.10 -11.25 7.38
N ASN A 90 -17.25 -10.95 8.68
CA ASN A 90 -16.36 -11.43 9.75
C ASN A 90 -14.86 -11.10 9.55
N GLY A 91 -14.53 -10.05 8.79
CA GLY A 91 -13.15 -9.69 8.51
C GLY A 91 -12.54 -8.73 9.53
N THR A 92 -11.23 -8.50 9.40
CA THR A 92 -10.53 -7.41 10.09
C THR A 92 -10.18 -6.30 9.11
N PHE A 93 -10.54 -5.07 9.48
CA PHE A 93 -10.29 -3.87 8.69
C PHE A 93 -9.16 -3.04 9.29
N LYS A 94 -8.25 -2.58 8.43
CA LYS A 94 -7.22 -1.61 8.77
C LYS A 94 -7.20 -0.46 7.76
N ALA A 95 -7.72 0.68 8.20
CA ALA A 95 -7.59 1.93 7.48
C ALA A 95 -6.12 2.30 7.29
N THR A 96 -5.81 2.94 6.16
CA THR A 96 -4.49 3.49 5.89
C THR A 96 -4.68 4.81 5.16
N GLU A 97 -3.92 5.82 5.57
CA GLU A 97 -3.96 7.11 4.87
C GLU A 97 -3.63 6.94 3.37
N PRO A 98 -4.18 7.83 2.52
CA PRO A 98 -3.82 7.87 1.13
C PRO A 98 -2.31 7.95 0.94
N LYS A 99 -1.83 7.48 -0.21
CA LYS A 99 -0.40 7.50 -0.53
C LYS A 99 0.14 8.93 -0.54
N GLY A 100 1.20 9.18 0.25
CA GLY A 100 1.85 10.49 0.34
C GLY A 100 2.48 10.94 -0.97
N HIS A 101 2.56 12.26 -1.19
CA HIS A 101 3.29 12.83 -2.32
C HIS A 101 4.74 12.30 -2.43
N PRO A 102 5.54 12.25 -1.34
CA PRO A 102 6.89 11.69 -1.43
C PRO A 102 6.93 10.24 -1.91
N ARG A 103 5.96 9.42 -1.49
CA ARG A 103 5.86 8.01 -1.91
C ARG A 103 5.51 7.89 -3.39
N MET A 104 4.61 8.73 -3.89
CA MET A 104 4.24 8.75 -5.32
C MET A 104 5.42 9.19 -6.19
N MET A 105 6.15 10.22 -5.76
CA MET A 105 7.36 10.67 -6.44
C MET A 105 8.46 9.60 -6.41
N ASN A 106 8.65 8.91 -5.28
CA ASN A 106 9.63 7.82 -5.19
C ASN A 106 9.33 6.69 -6.19
N LYS A 107 8.06 6.35 -6.43
CA LYS A 107 7.68 5.34 -7.44
C LYS A 107 7.88 5.86 -8.87
N ALA A 108 7.59 7.14 -9.13
CA ALA A 108 7.88 7.78 -10.43
C ALA A 108 9.37 7.72 -10.82
N LEU A 109 10.26 7.58 -9.83
CA LEU A 109 11.71 7.59 -10.02
C LEU A 109 12.37 6.22 -9.85
N SER A 110 11.58 5.22 -9.47
CA SER A 110 12.03 3.85 -9.35
C SER A 110 11.93 3.17 -10.70
N ARG A 111 13.05 2.60 -11.17
CA ARG A 111 13.11 1.87 -12.44
C ARG A 111 12.19 0.65 -12.43
N ASP A 112 12.03 0.03 -11.28
CA ASP A 112 11.18 -1.15 -11.09
C ASP A 112 9.69 -0.78 -10.94
N ASP A 113 9.37 0.50 -10.83
CA ASP A 113 8.01 1.01 -10.72
C ASP A 113 7.57 1.77 -11.98
N HIS A 114 7.89 3.07 -12.09
CA HIS A 114 7.29 3.94 -13.12
C HIS A 114 8.29 4.82 -13.87
N LEU A 115 9.61 4.70 -13.61
CA LEU A 115 10.61 5.56 -14.27
C LEU A 115 10.57 5.48 -15.79
N LEU A 116 10.24 4.30 -16.32
CA LEU A 116 10.21 3.99 -17.75
C LEU A 116 8.84 4.25 -18.40
N GLU A 117 7.85 4.68 -17.63
CA GLU A 117 6.51 4.99 -18.11
C GLU A 117 6.45 6.37 -18.77
N LEU A 118 5.38 6.63 -19.52
CA LEU A 118 5.14 7.94 -20.12
C LEU A 118 4.84 9.00 -19.04
N SER A 119 5.29 10.23 -19.29
CA SER A 119 4.99 11.38 -18.41
C SER A 119 3.52 11.81 -18.57
N PRO A 120 2.78 12.13 -17.48
CA PRO A 120 3.21 12.07 -16.09
C PRO A 120 3.22 10.63 -15.55
N ARG A 121 4.39 10.17 -15.13
CA ARG A 121 4.64 8.83 -14.59
C ARG A 121 3.88 8.60 -13.28
N THR A 122 3.62 9.67 -12.53
CA THR A 122 2.85 9.58 -11.28
C THR A 122 1.41 9.14 -11.49
N MET A 123 0.85 9.29 -12.71
CA MET A 123 -0.48 8.77 -13.05
C MET A 123 -0.57 7.25 -12.98
N MET A 124 0.57 6.54 -12.95
CA MET A 124 0.64 5.09 -12.79
C MET A 124 0.46 4.64 -11.32
N ASN A 125 0.35 5.58 -10.37
CA ASN A 125 -0.05 5.28 -8.99
C ASN A 125 -1.56 4.97 -8.93
N ILE A 126 -1.94 3.72 -9.19
CA ILE A 126 -3.35 3.29 -9.21
C ILE A 126 -3.92 2.91 -7.82
N ASP A 127 -3.05 2.76 -6.82
CA ASP A 127 -3.36 2.35 -5.43
C ASP A 127 -3.12 3.50 -4.44
N ILE A 128 -3.76 4.65 -4.66
CA ILE A 128 -3.55 5.84 -3.82
C ILE A 128 -4.42 5.79 -2.57
N VAL A 129 -5.73 5.64 -2.75
CA VAL A 129 -6.67 5.33 -1.66
C VAL A 129 -6.55 3.83 -1.40
N ARG A 130 -6.33 3.45 -0.14
CA ARG A 130 -5.93 2.08 0.20
C ARG A 130 -6.31 1.70 1.62
N ASN A 131 -6.53 0.42 1.81
CA ASN A 131 -6.74 -0.20 3.11
C ASN A 131 -6.27 -1.65 3.06
N ALA A 132 -6.39 -2.34 4.19
CA ALA A 132 -6.20 -3.77 4.25
C ALA A 132 -7.44 -4.41 4.88
N LEU A 133 -7.93 -5.46 4.22
CA LEU A 133 -8.99 -6.33 4.68
C LEU A 133 -8.40 -7.73 4.80
N THR A 134 -8.67 -8.42 5.90
CA THR A 134 -8.25 -9.81 6.11
C THR A 134 -9.43 -10.66 6.56
N PHE A 135 -9.49 -11.89 6.09
CA PHE A 135 -10.56 -12.84 6.34
C PHE A 135 -9.96 -14.21 6.63
N ASP A 136 -10.59 -14.97 7.52
CA ASP A 136 -10.10 -16.29 7.93
C ASP A 136 -10.59 -17.40 6.99
N THR A 137 -11.69 -17.18 6.26
CA THR A 137 -12.27 -18.15 5.32
C THR A 137 -12.37 -17.59 3.90
N VAL A 138 -12.40 -18.50 2.92
CA VAL A 138 -12.57 -18.14 1.50
C VAL A 138 -13.99 -17.62 1.25
N GLU A 139 -14.98 -18.20 1.93
CA GLU A 139 -16.38 -17.79 1.88
C GLU A 139 -16.56 -16.34 2.34
N ASP A 140 -15.94 -15.96 3.47
CA ASP A 140 -15.99 -14.58 3.97
C ASP A 140 -15.30 -13.60 3.01
N LEU A 141 -14.10 -13.95 2.51
CA LEU A 141 -13.38 -13.14 1.53
C LEU A 141 -14.20 -12.93 0.26
N THR A 142 -14.75 -14.00 -0.31
CA THR A 142 -15.50 -13.93 -1.57
C THR A 142 -16.82 -13.20 -1.40
N GLY A 143 -17.48 -13.32 -0.24
CA GLY A 143 -18.64 -12.52 0.14
C GLY A 143 -18.32 -11.02 0.18
N ALA A 144 -17.26 -10.64 0.90
CA ALA A 144 -16.82 -9.25 0.99
C ALA A 144 -16.45 -8.66 -0.37
N VAL A 145 -15.73 -9.41 -1.22
CA VAL A 145 -15.42 -9.01 -2.60
C VAL A 145 -16.70 -8.81 -3.42
N GLY A 146 -17.69 -9.70 -3.27
CA GLY A 146 -18.98 -9.57 -3.93
C GLY A 146 -19.71 -8.29 -3.54
N GLN A 147 -19.74 -7.96 -2.25
CA GLN A 147 -20.33 -6.72 -1.76
C GLN A 147 -19.58 -5.48 -2.25
N LEU A 148 -18.24 -5.47 -2.17
CA LEU A 148 -17.43 -4.37 -2.68
C LEU A 148 -17.68 -4.11 -4.17
N ARG A 149 -17.84 -5.16 -4.97
CA ARG A 149 -18.15 -5.03 -6.41
C ARG A 149 -19.50 -4.36 -6.68
N GLN A 150 -20.49 -4.59 -5.84
CA GLN A 150 -21.80 -3.95 -5.98
C GLN A 150 -21.73 -2.43 -5.73
N THR A 151 -20.83 -1.99 -4.85
CA THR A 151 -20.71 -0.57 -4.49
C THR A 151 -19.65 0.16 -5.32
N LEU A 152 -18.47 -0.43 -5.52
CA LEU A 152 -17.32 0.20 -6.16
C LEU A 152 -17.13 -0.21 -7.63
N GLY A 153 -17.90 -1.19 -8.11
CA GLY A 153 -17.75 -1.76 -9.44
C GLY A 153 -16.70 -2.86 -9.54
N ASP A 154 -16.45 -3.32 -10.77
CA ASP A 154 -15.54 -4.43 -11.02
C ASP A 154 -14.07 -4.06 -10.79
N PRO A 155 -13.26 -5.02 -10.30
CA PRO A 155 -11.84 -4.78 -10.07
C PRO A 155 -11.12 -4.50 -11.39
N VAL A 156 -10.47 -3.33 -11.48
CA VAL A 156 -9.68 -2.94 -12.65
C VAL A 156 -8.37 -3.74 -12.73
N ARG A 157 -7.80 -4.12 -11.58
CA ARG A 157 -6.55 -4.90 -11.52
C ARG A 157 -6.49 -5.76 -10.25
N VAL A 158 -5.98 -6.97 -10.42
CA VAL A 158 -5.73 -7.91 -9.32
C VAL A 158 -4.29 -8.41 -9.41
N LYS A 159 -3.57 -8.47 -8.28
CA LYS A 159 -2.16 -8.88 -8.22
C LYS A 159 -1.92 -9.74 -6.98
N ASN A 160 -1.02 -10.73 -7.11
CA ASN A 160 -0.58 -11.61 -6.01
C ASN A 160 -1.73 -12.37 -5.31
N ILE A 161 -2.66 -12.96 -6.07
CA ILE A 161 -3.59 -13.94 -5.50
C ILE A 161 -2.83 -15.25 -5.28
N CYS A 162 -2.73 -15.69 -4.02
CA CYS A 162 -2.45 -17.07 -3.69
C CYS A 162 -3.79 -17.78 -3.44
N SER A 163 -4.43 -18.26 -4.51
CA SER A 163 -5.51 -19.24 -4.40
C SER A 163 -4.86 -20.61 -4.55
N SER A 164 -4.54 -21.27 -3.45
CA SER A 164 -4.32 -22.71 -3.47
C SER A 164 -5.67 -23.37 -3.75
N CYS A 165 -5.87 -23.80 -4.99
CA CYS A 165 -6.85 -24.81 -5.34
C CYS A 165 -6.36 -26.19 -4.91
#